data_AF-A0A926HMV8-F1
#
_entry.id   AF-A0A926HMV8-F1
#
_cell.length_a   1.000
_cell.length_b   1.000
_cell.length_c   1.000
_cell.angle_alpha   90.00
_cell.angle_beta   90.00
_cell.angle_gamma   90.00
#
_symmetry.space_group_name_H-M   'P 1'
#
loop_
_entity.id
_entity.type
_entity.pdbx_description
1 polymer ?
#
loop_
_entity_poly.entity_id
_entity_poly.type
_entity_poly.pdbx_seq_one_letter_code
_entity_poly.pdbx_strand_id
1 'polypeptide(L)'
;MKVYARCNDEGLVKRIFSEVFEAPEATDRLLKEGEGDEYVHVQSQYQLYDQWGRHNYIWDEETGGMRELTEEEKPPKPEPQPSEVEVLRQQVELMRKQIEILTGGAE
;
A
#
# COMPACT_ATOMS: atom_id res chain seq x y z
N MET A 1 -18.06 3.86 -22.81
CA MET A 1 -17.22 4.43 -21.74
C MET A 1 -16.28 3.36 -21.25
N LYS A 2 -14.98 3.67 -21.26
CA LYS A 2 -13.92 2.71 -20.97
C LYS A 2 -13.26 3.01 -19.64
N VAL A 3 -12.97 1.94 -18.91
CA VAL A 3 -12.27 1.95 -17.64
C VAL A 3 -10.92 1.29 -17.84
N TYR A 4 -9.88 1.96 -17.36
CA TYR A 4 -8.50 1.53 -17.48
C TYR A 4 -7.89 1.28 -16.10
N ALA A 5 -7.00 0.29 -16.05
CA ALA A 5 -6.13 0.02 -14.91
C ALA A 5 -4.70 0.45 -15.28
N ARG A 6 -4.11 1.29 -14.43
CA ARG A 6 -2.69 1.64 -14.50
C ARG A 6 -1.93 0.81 -13.49
N CYS A 7 -0.85 0.17 -13.96
CA CYS A 7 0.01 -0.67 -13.13
C CYS A 7 1.36 0.01 -12.86
N ASN A 8 2.06 -0.44 -11.83
CA ASN A 8 3.49 -0.16 -11.67
C ASN A 8 4.34 -1.14 -12.50
N ASP A 9 5.67 -1.01 -12.41
CA ASP A 9 6.62 -1.85 -13.16
C ASP A 9 6.54 -3.34 -12.78
N GLU A 10 6.00 -3.65 -11.59
CA GLU A 10 5.78 -5.02 -11.09
C GLU A 10 4.39 -5.56 -11.49
N GLY A 11 3.60 -4.80 -12.25
CA GLY A 11 2.25 -5.19 -12.66
C GLY A 11 1.17 -4.97 -11.59
N LEU A 12 1.51 -4.42 -10.42
CA LEU A 12 0.56 -4.09 -9.37
C LEU A 12 -0.32 -2.91 -9.78
N VAL A 13 -1.62 -3.05 -9.60
CA VAL A 13 -2.58 -2.01 -9.97
C VAL A 13 -2.47 -0.85 -8.98
N LYS A 14 -2.09 0.34 -9.47
CA LYS A 14 -1.95 1.56 -8.67
C LYS A 14 -3.11 2.54 -8.85
N ARG A 15 -3.86 2.42 -9.95
CA ARG A 15 -4.98 3.33 -10.25
C ARG A 15 -5.98 2.64 -11.17
N ILE A 16 -7.26 2.92 -10.94
CA ILE A 16 -8.34 2.56 -11.86
C ILE A 16 -9.12 3.84 -12.15
N PHE A 17 -9.35 4.13 -13.42
CA PHE A 17 -9.97 5.38 -13.84
C PHE A 17 -10.82 5.21 -15.10
N SER A 18 -11.75 6.13 -15.29
CA SER A 18 -12.56 6.23 -16.50
C SER A 18 -11.88 7.15 -17.50
N GLU A 19 -11.98 6.84 -18.79
CA GLU A 19 -11.48 7.71 -19.88
C GLU A 19 -12.10 9.12 -19.85
N VAL A 20 -13.25 9.28 -19.18
CA VAL A 20 -13.92 10.57 -18.99
C VAL A 20 -13.13 11.52 -18.09
N PHE A 21 -12.40 11.00 -17.10
CA PHE A 21 -11.64 11.82 -16.16
C PHE A 21 -10.17 11.96 -16.53
N GLU A 22 -9.62 10.97 -17.21
CA GLU A 22 -8.21 10.91 -17.57
C GLU A 22 -8.05 10.14 -18.87
N ALA A 23 -7.31 10.70 -19.82
CA ALA A 23 -6.99 9.99 -21.06
C ALA A 23 -6.00 8.86 -20.74
N PRO A 24 -6.23 7.64 -21.26
CA PRO A 24 -5.33 6.52 -21.04
C PRO A 24 -3.98 6.73 -21.75
N GLU A 25 -2.92 6.31 -21.10
CA GLU A 25 -1.57 6.19 -21.65
C GLU A 25 -1.42 4.84 -22.37
N ALA A 26 -0.39 4.70 -23.20
CA ALA A 26 -0.16 3.47 -23.97
C ALA A 26 0.10 2.23 -23.09
N THR A 27 0.55 2.43 -21.84
CA THR A 27 0.80 1.37 -20.85
C THR A 27 -0.44 1.02 -20.02
N ASP A 28 -1.52 1.79 -20.16
CA ASP A 28 -2.76 1.52 -19.42
C ASP A 28 -3.54 0.38 -20.05
N ARG A 29 -4.07 -0.49 -19.19
CA ARG A 29 -4.74 -1.71 -19.62
C ARG A 29 -6.24 -1.54 -19.53
N LEU A 30 -6.96 -1.87 -20.61
CA LEU A 30 -8.42 -1.80 -20.64
C LEU A 30 -9.01 -2.84 -19.69
N LEU A 31 -9.74 -2.39 -18.67
CA LEU A 31 -10.33 -3.26 -17.66
C LEU A 31 -11.77 -3.66 -18.02
N LYS A 32 -12.60 -2.69 -18.41
CA LYS A 32 -13.99 -2.92 -18.84
C LYS A 32 -14.50 -1.74 -19.67
N GLU A 33 -15.55 -1.99 -20.44
CA GLU A 33 -16.25 -0.96 -21.20
C GLU A 33 -17.76 -1.14 -21.16
N GLY A 34 -18.49 -0.04 -21.20
CA GLY A 34 -19.95 -0.02 -21.17
C GLY A 34 -20.53 1.38 -21.01
N GLU A 35 -21.74 1.46 -20.49
CA GLU A 35 -22.51 2.70 -20.32
C GLU A 35 -23.06 2.83 -18.90
N GLY A 36 -23.24 4.08 -18.43
CA GLY A 36 -23.78 4.40 -17.12
C GLY A 36 -22.75 4.77 -16.05
N ASP A 37 -23.25 5.25 -14.92
CA ASP A 37 -22.44 5.84 -13.83
C ASP A 37 -21.40 4.89 -13.23
N GLU A 38 -21.62 3.58 -13.32
CA GLU A 38 -20.68 2.57 -12.84
C GLU A 38 -19.34 2.58 -13.58
N TYR A 39 -19.32 3.05 -14.84
CA TYR A 39 -18.11 3.19 -15.65
C TYR A 39 -17.48 4.59 -15.48
N VAL A 40 -18.21 5.56 -14.93
CA VAL A 40 -17.69 6.89 -14.55
C VAL A 40 -17.00 6.78 -13.19
N HIS A 41 -17.75 6.38 -12.17
CA HIS A 41 -17.34 6.41 -10.76
C HIS A 41 -16.66 5.12 -10.31
N VAL A 42 -15.78 4.61 -11.16
CA VAL A 42 -15.15 3.30 -10.96
C VAL A 42 -14.23 3.22 -9.74
N GLN A 43 -13.69 4.36 -9.29
CA GLN A 43 -12.77 4.41 -8.14
C GLN A 43 -13.42 3.89 -6.86
N SER A 44 -14.73 4.11 -6.68
CA SER A 44 -15.47 3.64 -5.50
C SER A 44 -15.74 2.13 -5.50
N GLN A 45 -15.46 1.44 -6.61
CA GLN A 45 -15.73 0.01 -6.77
C GLN A 45 -14.55 -0.86 -6.35
N TYR A 46 -13.35 -0.29 -6.22
CA TYR A 46 -12.13 -1.05 -5.98
C TYR A 46 -11.31 -0.45 -4.84
N GLN A 47 -11.11 -1.23 -3.78
CA GLN A 47 -10.20 -0.89 -2.70
C GLN A 47 -8.77 -1.27 -3.11
N LEU A 48 -8.06 -0.38 -3.79
CA LEU A 48 -6.74 -0.69 -4.37
C LEU A 48 -5.66 -1.02 -3.34
N TYR A 49 -5.77 -0.46 -2.14
CA TYR A 49 -4.81 -0.61 -1.06
C TYR A 49 -5.49 -1.10 0.21
N ASP A 50 -4.83 -1.98 0.96
CA ASP A 50 -5.27 -2.33 2.31
C ASP A 50 -4.89 -1.27 3.36
N GLN A 51 -5.25 -1.52 4.62
CA GLN A 51 -4.96 -0.61 5.74
C GLN A 51 -3.46 -0.42 6.03
N TRP A 52 -2.61 -1.30 5.50
CA TRP A 52 -1.16 -1.21 5.63
C TRP A 52 -0.51 -0.58 4.38
N GLY A 53 -1.32 -0.10 3.42
CA GLY A 53 -0.85 0.49 2.17
C GLY A 53 -0.36 -0.52 1.14
N ARG A 54 -0.66 -1.82 1.32
CA ARG A 54 -0.26 -2.87 0.38
C ARG A 54 -1.28 -2.95 -0.76
N HIS A 55 -0.79 -3.20 -1.98
CA HIS A 55 -1.66 -3.38 -3.14
C HIS A 55 -2.56 -4.62 -2.98
N ASN A 56 -3.83 -4.51 -3.40
CA ASN A 56 -4.77 -5.62 -3.40
C ASN A 56 -4.91 -6.30 -4.75
N TYR A 57 -4.45 -5.68 -5.84
CA TYR A 57 -4.66 -6.21 -7.18
C TYR A 57 -3.37 -6.19 -8.02
N ILE A 58 -3.23 -7.21 -8.85
CA ILE A 58 -2.19 -7.35 -9.86
C ILE A 58 -2.85 -7.58 -11.22
N TRP A 59 -2.20 -7.12 -12.28
CA TRP A 59 -2.59 -7.52 -13.63
C TRP A 59 -2.05 -8.93 -13.92
N ASP A 60 -2.95 -9.83 -14.22
CA ASP A 60 -2.65 -11.19 -14.61
C ASP A 60 -2.58 -11.28 -16.13
N GLU A 61 -1.37 -11.46 -16.64
CA GLU A 61 -1.10 -11.57 -18.08
C GLU A 61 -1.67 -12.87 -18.69
N GLU A 62 -1.87 -13.93 -17.90
CA GLU A 62 -2.43 -15.19 -18.40
C GLU A 62 -3.93 -15.07 -18.66
N THR A 63 -4.64 -14.39 -17.76
CA THR A 63 -6.08 -14.12 -17.91
C THR A 63 -6.38 -12.86 -18.72
N GLY A 64 -5.38 -11.99 -18.91
CA GLY A 64 -5.53 -10.70 -19.58
C GLY A 64 -6.41 -9.74 -18.77
N GLY A 65 -6.39 -9.84 -17.45
CA GLY A 65 -7.32 -9.13 -16.57
C GLY A 65 -6.76 -8.85 -15.19
N MET A 66 -7.54 -8.14 -14.38
CA MET A 66 -7.17 -7.82 -13.01
C MET A 66 -7.52 -8.98 -12.08
N ARG A 67 -6.56 -9.37 -11.23
CA ARG A 67 -6.70 -10.41 -10.21
C ARG A 67 -6.40 -9.85 -8.82
N GLU A 68 -7.15 -10.30 -7.83
CA GLU A 68 -6.88 -9.98 -6.43
C GLU A 68 -5.69 -10.80 -5.90
N LEU A 69 -4.80 -10.12 -5.17
CA LEU A 69 -3.67 -10.74 -4.48
C LEU A 69 -4.16 -11.41 -3.20
N THR A 70 -3.75 -12.66 -3.02
CA THR A 70 -3.90 -13.36 -1.74
C THR A 70 -3.02 -12.71 -0.67
N GLU A 71 -3.32 -12.94 0.62
CA GLU A 71 -2.49 -12.42 1.71
C GLU A 71 -1.05 -12.95 1.69
N GLU A 72 -0.82 -14.14 1.12
CA GLU A 72 0.50 -14.76 0.98
C GLU A 72 1.35 -14.11 -0.12
N GLU A 73 0.71 -13.54 -1.15
CA GLU A 73 1.39 -12.82 -2.23
C GLU A 73 1.71 -11.36 -1.86
N LYS A 74 1.00 -10.80 -0.88
CA LYS A 74 1.23 -9.43 -0.41
C LYS A 74 2.52 -9.34 0.40
N PRO A 75 3.23 -8.19 0.36
CA PRO A 75 4.38 -7.98 1.22
C PRO A 75 4.01 -8.12 2.71
N PRO A 76 4.96 -8.47 3.57
CA PRO A 76 4.71 -8.59 5.00
C PRO A 76 4.17 -7.28 5.56
N LYS A 77 3.29 -7.39 6.57
CA LYS A 77 2.75 -6.24 7.26
C LYS A 77 3.90 -5.49 7.94
N PRO A 78 3.90 -4.15 7.93
CA PRO A 78 4.92 -3.39 8.62
C PRO A 78 4.91 -3.75 10.10
N GLU A 79 6.10 -3.96 10.67
CA GLU A 79 6.24 -4.21 12.09
C GLU A 79 5.81 -2.96 12.88
N PRO A 80 5.15 -3.13 14.03
CA PRO A 80 4.81 -2.01 14.89
C PRO A 80 6.10 -1.32 15.32
N GLN A 81 6.23 -0.05 14.97
CA GLN A 81 7.33 0.78 15.46
C GLN A 81 7.06 1.15 16.92
N PRO A 82 8.09 1.16 17.79
CA PRO A 82 7.92 1.62 19.16
C PRO A 82 7.43 3.06 19.16
N SER A 83 6.47 3.38 20.03
CA SER A 83 5.97 4.73 20.20
C SER A 83 7.08 5.67 20.69
N GLU A 84 6.91 6.99 20.47
CA GLU A 84 7.84 8.00 20.99
C GLU A 84 8.07 7.85 22.50
N VAL A 85 7.03 7.48 23.26
CA VAL A 85 7.12 7.25 24.70
C VAL A 85 7.98 6.03 25.04
N GLU A 86 7.85 4.94 24.29
CA GLU A 86 8.68 3.75 24.48
C GLU A 86 10.15 4.04 24.13
N VAL A 87 10.38 4.76 23.03
CA VAL A 87 11.72 5.22 22.65
C VAL A 87 12.34 6.09 23.75
N LEU A 88 11.59 7.06 24.28
CA LEU A 88 12.06 7.92 25.37
C LEU A 88 12.36 7.13 26.65
N ARG A 89 11.50 6.16 27.01
CA ARG A 89 11.73 5.29 28.18
C ARG A 89 13.03 4.49 28.04
N GLN A 90 13.26 3.89 26.86
CA GLN A 90 14.49 3.15 26.58
C GLN A 90 15.72 4.06 26.65
N GLN A 91 15.64 5.29 26.11
CA GLN A 91 16.72 6.28 26.19
C GLN A 91 17.01 6.69 27.63
N VAL A 92 15.97 6.94 28.45
CA VAL A 92 16.13 7.27 29.87
C VAL A 92 16.77 6.12 30.65
N GLU A 93 16.37 4.87 30.40
CA GLU A 93 17.00 3.70 31.02
C GLU A 93 18.47 3.54 30.65
N LEU A 94 18.83 3.75 29.38
CA LEU A 94 20.21 3.73 28.92
C LEU A 94 21.04 4.83 29.58
N MET A 95 20.52 6.06 29.66
CA MET A 95 21.18 7.16 30.34
C MET A 95 21.38 6.87 31.84
N ARG A 96 20.40 6.26 32.51
CA ARG A 96 20.53 5.85 33.91
C ARG A 96 21.67 4.84 34.10
N LYS A 97 21.74 3.79 33.27
CA LYS A 97 22.83 2.80 33.32
C LYS A 97 24.21 3.44 33.09
N GLN A 98 24.30 4.39 32.16
CA GLN A 98 25.56 5.11 31.92
C GLN A 98 25.96 5.97 33.13
N ILE A 99 25.00 6.66 33.76
CA ILE A 99 25.25 7.41 34.99
C ILE A 99 25.73 6.47 36.09
N GLU A 100 25.06 5.34 36.34
CA GLU A 100 25.44 4.36 37.37
C GLU A 100 26.89 3.84 37.20
N ILE A 101 27.31 3.60 35.95
CA ILE A 101 28.68 3.20 35.62
C ILE A 101 29.67 4.35 35.93
N LEU A 102 29.34 5.58 35.56
CA LEU A 102 30.21 6.74 35.74
C LEU A 102 30.31 7.21 37.19
N THR A 103 29.21 7.11 37.95
CA THR A 103 29.17 7.47 39.37
C THR A 103 29.62 6.33 40.27
N GLY A 104 29.99 5.17 39.70
CA GLY A 104 30.45 3.99 40.42
C GLY A 104 29.48 3.61 41.53
N GLY A 105 28.28 3.15 41.16
CA GLY A 105 27.16 2.76 42.04
C GLY A 105 27.50 2.80 43.53
N ALA A 106 27.07 3.86 44.21
CA ALA A 106 27.32 4.04 45.63
C ALA A 106 26.80 2.84 46.42
N GLU A 107 27.72 1.99 46.89
CA GLU A 107 27.53 1.20 48.12
C GLU A 107 27.58 2.11 49.34
#